data_AF-A0A2K3DGL3-F1
#
_entry.id   AF-A0A2K3DGL3-F1
#
_cell.length_a   1.000
_cell.length_b   1.000
_cell.length_c   1.000
_cell.angle_alpha   90.00
_cell.angle_beta   90.00
_cell.angle_gamma   90.00
#
_symmetry.space_group_name_H-M   'P 1'
#
loop_
_entity.id
_entity.type
_entity.pdbx_description
1 polymer ?
#
loop_
_entity_poly.entity_id
_entity_poly.type
_entity_poly.pdbx_seq_one_letter_code
_entity_poly.pdbx_strand_id
1 'polypeptide(L)'
;MPPYGECDYWDERYTREPAAFDWYQGYSGLSAILRHVFPLDASLLHLGVGSSRLQEEMARAGWQHIVNVDYSKVAIKHMAELHKSLPQLEYRVADVRSMPEFADKSFDGVLDKGTLDAILCGEGSAVHAAAMVMEAFRVLKPCGVLMLVTYGDPLSRLPYLNKIPDWDVSVLALTKQEVVEALDAEPVVRPLIKGPYPATNLDCMDALSGLEGMHFVYICRKRGSAEPHAAAAAGAAAAAQEREAAGAAESRRQSHDARGSPAPSDAPVEDGRRTRGMDEEEEVEEAGGGGKDEGASSKTPPPEAPAAAAATPRGDAGQA
;
A
#
# COMPACT_ATOMS: atom_id res chain seq x y z
N MET A 1 -20.34 16.12 15.08
CA MET A 1 -19.11 15.38 14.73
C MET A 1 -18.26 15.24 15.98
N PRO A 2 -17.79 14.03 16.33
CA PRO A 2 -16.82 13.83 17.40
C PRO A 2 -15.52 14.65 17.18
N PRO A 3 -14.78 14.99 18.24
CA PRO A 3 -13.55 15.79 18.17
C PRO A 3 -12.36 14.95 17.69
N TYR A 4 -12.43 14.41 16.48
CA TYR A 4 -11.42 13.51 15.90
C TYR A 4 -10.02 14.11 15.77
N GLY A 5 -9.87 15.44 15.88
CA GLY A 5 -8.57 16.10 15.90
C GLY A 5 -7.84 16.02 17.25
N GLU A 6 -8.53 15.67 18.33
CA GLU A 6 -8.00 15.72 19.70
C GLU A 6 -7.47 14.36 20.16
N CYS A 7 -6.25 14.32 20.69
CA CYS A 7 -5.63 13.08 21.17
C CYS A 7 -6.42 12.42 22.29
N ASP A 8 -6.97 13.21 23.22
CA ASP A 8 -7.72 12.71 24.38
C ASP A 8 -8.97 11.92 23.95
N TYR A 9 -9.62 12.33 22.85
CA TYR A 9 -10.76 11.60 22.29
C TYR A 9 -10.37 10.18 21.87
N TRP A 10 -9.22 10.03 21.21
CA TRP A 10 -8.75 8.73 20.76
C TRP A 10 -8.28 7.85 21.92
N ASP A 11 -7.57 8.41 22.89
CA ASP A 11 -7.20 7.68 24.11
C ASP A 11 -8.44 7.14 24.85
N GLU A 12 -9.50 7.95 24.98
CA GLU A 12 -10.76 7.52 25.58
C GLU A 12 -11.42 6.40 24.75
N ARG A 13 -11.49 6.60 23.42
CA ARG A 13 -12.07 5.61 22.50
C ARG A 13 -11.36 4.27 22.58
N TYR A 14 -10.03 4.25 22.46
CA TYR A 14 -9.24 3.01 22.51
C TYR A 14 -9.30 2.34 23.89
N THR A 15 -9.54 3.10 24.95
CA THR A 15 -9.77 2.54 26.28
C THR A 15 -11.14 1.86 26.39
N ARG A 16 -12.19 2.47 25.83
CA ARG A 16 -13.58 1.98 25.93
C ARG A 16 -13.92 0.90 24.92
N GLU A 17 -13.35 0.99 23.72
CA GLU A 17 -13.61 0.12 22.57
C GLU A 17 -12.29 -0.50 22.10
N PRO A 18 -11.72 -1.48 22.84
CA PRO A 18 -10.43 -2.05 22.48
C PRO A 18 -10.50 -2.90 21.20
N ALA A 19 -11.69 -3.40 20.83
CA ALA A 19 -11.86 -4.24 19.65
C ALA A 19 -11.28 -3.60 18.37
N ALA A 20 -10.73 -4.44 17.50
CA ALA A 20 -10.20 -4.00 16.22
C ALA A 20 -11.29 -3.33 15.39
N PHE A 21 -10.95 -2.20 14.78
CA PHE A 21 -11.86 -1.46 13.91
C PHE A 21 -11.12 -0.86 12.73
N ASP A 22 -11.65 -1.10 11.54
CA ASP A 22 -11.10 -0.56 10.30
C ASP A 22 -11.99 0.54 9.72
N TRP A 23 -11.45 1.76 9.72
CA TRP A 23 -12.00 2.83 8.91
C TRP A 23 -11.78 2.54 7.42
N TYR A 24 -12.81 2.82 6.63
CA TYR A 24 -12.86 2.69 5.16
C TYR A 24 -12.78 1.27 4.62
N GLN A 25 -11.62 0.84 4.15
CA GLN A 25 -11.39 -0.44 3.50
C GLN A 25 -10.53 -1.31 4.43
N GLY A 26 -10.91 -2.57 4.60
CA GLY A 26 -10.03 -3.57 5.19
C GLY A 26 -8.96 -4.05 4.20
N TYR A 27 -8.11 -4.99 4.63
CA TYR A 27 -7.07 -5.55 3.75
C TYR A 27 -7.65 -6.16 2.48
N SER A 28 -8.77 -6.88 2.57
CA SER A 28 -9.41 -7.51 1.40
C SER A 28 -9.71 -6.50 0.29
N GLY A 29 -10.17 -5.30 0.63
CA GLY A 29 -10.45 -4.22 -0.31
C GLY A 29 -9.20 -3.52 -0.85
N LEU A 30 -8.11 -3.49 -0.09
CA LEU A 30 -6.87 -2.79 -0.46
C LEU A 30 -5.78 -3.70 -1.03
N SER A 31 -5.89 -5.02 -0.85
CA SER A 31 -4.82 -5.99 -1.10
C SER A 31 -4.21 -5.88 -2.50
N ALA A 32 -5.04 -5.73 -3.54
CA ALA A 32 -4.58 -5.57 -4.92
C ALA A 32 -3.77 -4.28 -5.13
N ILE A 33 -4.21 -3.17 -4.51
CA ILE A 33 -3.51 -1.88 -4.59
C ILE A 33 -2.21 -1.95 -3.79
N LEU A 34 -2.25 -2.46 -2.56
CA LEU A 34 -1.07 -2.63 -1.71
C LEU A 34 0.02 -3.46 -2.42
N ARG A 35 -0.35 -4.60 -3.01
CA ARG A 35 0.58 -5.46 -3.78
C ARG A 35 1.18 -4.76 -5.00
N HIS A 36 0.41 -3.88 -5.63
CA HIS A 36 0.89 -3.12 -6.79
C HIS A 36 1.82 -1.97 -6.38
N VAL A 37 1.54 -1.34 -5.24
CA VAL A 37 2.21 -0.12 -4.80
C VAL A 37 3.48 -0.42 -3.99
N PHE A 38 3.44 -1.44 -3.12
CA PHE A 38 4.52 -1.75 -2.19
C PHE A 38 5.09 -3.15 -2.45
N PRO A 39 6.37 -3.27 -2.85
CA PRO A 39 7.10 -4.53 -2.80
C PRO A 39 7.07 -5.17 -1.41
N LEU A 40 7.21 -6.49 -1.33
CA LEU A 40 7.10 -7.21 -0.04
C LEU A 40 8.30 -6.98 0.90
N ASP A 41 9.44 -6.65 0.31
CA ASP A 41 10.68 -6.30 1.00
C ASP A 41 10.79 -4.79 1.30
N ALA A 42 9.78 -3.99 0.91
CA ALA A 42 9.75 -2.57 1.20
C ALA A 42 9.69 -2.29 2.71
N SER A 43 10.44 -1.27 3.16
CA SER A 43 10.30 -0.71 4.50
C SER A 43 9.12 0.26 4.51
N LEU A 44 8.08 -0.05 5.30
CA LEU A 44 6.82 0.70 5.33
C LEU A 44 6.61 1.42 6.67
N LEU A 45 6.04 2.61 6.60
CA LEU A 45 5.53 3.36 7.75
C LEU A 45 4.01 3.53 7.64
N HIS A 46 3.25 3.03 8.62
CA HIS A 46 1.80 3.17 8.70
C HIS A 46 1.44 4.26 9.72
N LEU A 47 0.87 5.36 9.22
CA LEU A 47 0.48 6.53 9.98
C LEU A 47 -0.87 6.31 10.67
N GLY A 48 -0.98 6.72 11.94
CA GLY A 48 -2.19 6.64 12.75
C GLY A 48 -2.88 5.27 12.70
N VAL A 49 -2.13 4.22 13.07
CA VAL A 49 -2.58 2.82 12.95
C VAL A 49 -3.86 2.52 13.73
N GLY A 50 -4.10 3.25 14.83
CA GLY A 50 -5.24 3.03 15.71
C GLY A 50 -5.39 1.57 16.15
N SER A 51 -6.59 1.02 16.01
CA SER A 51 -6.90 -0.39 16.27
C SER A 51 -7.14 -1.20 14.98
N SER A 52 -6.67 -0.72 13.83
CA SER A 52 -6.77 -1.42 12.54
C SER A 52 -6.03 -2.76 12.57
N ARG A 53 -6.49 -3.76 11.82
CA ARG A 53 -5.74 -5.02 11.58
C ARG A 53 -5.13 -5.10 10.18
N LEU A 54 -5.18 -4.01 9.42
CA LEU A 54 -4.64 -3.96 8.05
C LEU A 54 -3.17 -4.43 7.99
N GLN A 55 -2.33 -3.91 8.88
CA GLN A 55 -0.91 -4.28 8.95
C GLN A 55 -0.70 -5.74 9.35
N GLU A 56 -1.59 -6.33 10.14
CA GLU A 56 -1.51 -7.75 10.49
C GLU A 56 -1.69 -8.62 9.25
N GLU A 57 -2.73 -8.33 8.47
CA GLU A 57 -3.01 -9.06 7.23
C GLU A 57 -1.90 -8.82 6.19
N MET A 58 -1.31 -7.61 6.14
CA MET A 58 -0.11 -7.35 5.34
C MET A 58 1.07 -8.22 5.81
N ALA A 59 1.39 -8.27 7.10
CA ALA A 59 2.48 -9.12 7.59
C ALA A 59 2.26 -10.59 7.22
N ARG A 60 1.03 -11.10 7.40
CA ARG A 60 0.64 -12.48 7.01
C ARG A 60 0.73 -12.71 5.50
N ALA A 61 0.52 -11.67 4.70
CA ALA A 61 0.66 -11.70 3.25
C ALA A 61 2.13 -11.62 2.78
N GLY A 62 3.09 -11.35 3.68
CA GLY A 62 4.52 -11.46 3.42
C GLY A 62 5.29 -10.14 3.38
N TRP A 63 4.69 -9.01 3.76
CA TRP A 63 5.47 -7.79 4.02
C TRP A 63 6.32 -7.96 5.29
N GLN A 64 7.60 -7.63 5.20
CA GLN A 64 8.57 -7.99 6.25
C GLN A 64 8.86 -6.87 7.26
N HIS A 65 8.64 -5.61 6.89
CA HIS A 65 9.05 -4.46 7.69
C HIS A 65 7.98 -3.36 7.68
N ILE A 66 7.11 -3.37 8.70
CA ILE A 66 6.06 -2.35 8.86
C ILE A 66 6.17 -1.71 10.23
N VAL A 67 6.57 -0.44 10.25
CA VAL A 67 6.54 0.41 11.44
C VAL A 67 5.19 1.09 11.52
N ASN A 68 4.48 0.92 12.62
CA ASN A 68 3.14 1.45 12.84
C ASN A 68 3.21 2.52 13.92
N VAL A 69 2.65 3.69 13.64
CA VAL A 69 2.68 4.82 14.57
C VAL A 69 1.29 5.34 14.87
N ASP A 70 1.11 5.83 16.08
CA ASP A 70 -0.07 6.55 16.54
C ASP A 70 0.37 7.44 17.71
N TYR A 71 -0.25 8.61 17.86
CA TYR A 71 0.05 9.47 19.01
C TYR A 71 -0.56 8.94 20.32
N SER A 72 -1.51 8.00 20.22
CA SER A 72 -2.19 7.38 21.33
C SER A 72 -1.31 6.28 21.91
N LYS A 73 -0.86 6.51 23.14
CA LYS A 73 -0.11 5.49 23.90
C LYS A 73 -0.98 4.27 24.18
N VAL A 74 -2.30 4.46 24.29
CA VAL A 74 -3.28 3.39 24.52
C VAL A 74 -3.33 2.47 23.30
N ALA A 75 -3.49 3.03 22.11
CA ALA A 75 -3.49 2.26 20.85
C ALA A 75 -2.18 1.49 20.67
N ILE A 76 -1.04 2.19 20.76
CA ILE A 76 0.27 1.57 20.56
C ILE A 76 0.54 0.44 21.54
N LYS A 77 0.24 0.64 22.83
CA LYS A 77 0.41 -0.42 23.84
C LYS A 77 -0.48 -1.62 23.53
N HIS A 78 -1.74 -1.39 23.16
CA HIS A 78 -2.66 -2.48 22.85
C HIS A 78 -2.19 -3.27 21.63
N MET A 79 -1.90 -2.58 20.52
CA MET A 79 -1.53 -3.23 19.27
C MET A 79 -0.17 -3.93 19.34
N ALA A 80 0.79 -3.39 20.09
CA ALA A 80 2.07 -4.05 20.35
C ALA A 80 1.90 -5.38 21.11
N GLU A 81 1.03 -5.41 22.12
CA GLU A 81 0.74 -6.65 22.86
C GLU A 81 -0.01 -7.67 21.99
N LEU A 82 -1.01 -7.21 21.23
CA LEU A 82 -1.80 -8.05 20.33
C LEU A 82 -0.92 -8.75 19.28
N HIS A 83 0.09 -8.04 18.76
CA HIS A 83 0.94 -8.52 17.68
C HIS A 83 2.37 -8.89 18.12
N LYS A 84 2.59 -9.16 19.40
CA LYS A 84 3.92 -9.53 19.94
C LYS A 84 4.57 -10.74 19.27
N SER A 85 3.78 -11.61 18.62
CA SER A 85 4.25 -12.79 17.89
C SER A 85 4.52 -12.53 16.39
N LEU A 86 4.32 -11.30 15.90
CA LEU A 86 4.54 -10.89 14.52
C LEU A 86 5.77 -9.99 14.43
N PRO A 87 6.99 -10.55 14.25
CA PRO A 87 8.23 -9.76 14.25
C PRO A 87 8.34 -8.79 13.07
N GLN A 88 7.48 -8.91 12.06
CA GLN A 88 7.39 -7.97 10.94
C GLN A 88 6.80 -6.61 11.33
N LEU A 89 6.11 -6.55 12.48
CA LEU A 89 5.37 -5.39 12.93
C LEU A 89 6.08 -4.72 14.10
N GLU A 90 6.39 -3.44 13.91
CA GLU A 90 6.88 -2.57 14.97
C GLU A 90 5.82 -1.53 15.32
N TYR A 91 5.72 -1.15 16.59
CA TYR A 91 4.76 -0.17 17.09
C TYR A 91 5.47 0.92 17.90
N ARG A 92 5.30 2.18 17.51
CA ARG A 92 5.91 3.34 18.19
C ARG A 92 4.91 4.46 18.41
N VAL A 93 5.02 5.13 19.55
CA VAL A 93 4.26 6.35 19.81
C VAL A 93 4.91 7.49 19.04
N ALA A 94 4.19 8.11 18.11
CA ALA A 94 4.68 9.25 17.33
C ALA A 94 3.55 10.18 16.92
N ASP A 95 3.85 11.48 16.82
CA ASP A 95 2.96 12.45 16.20
C ASP A 95 3.33 12.58 14.72
N VAL A 96 2.42 12.19 13.83
CA VAL A 96 2.67 12.17 12.38
C VAL A 96 2.91 13.55 11.78
N ARG A 97 2.65 14.64 12.53
CA ARG A 97 2.97 16.02 12.13
C ARG A 97 4.46 16.35 12.30
N SER A 98 5.19 15.58 13.12
CA SER A 98 6.62 15.75 13.39
C SER A 98 7.17 14.48 14.06
N MET A 99 7.96 13.70 13.31
CA MET A 99 8.53 12.41 13.70
C MET A 99 10.08 12.43 13.69
N PRO A 100 10.73 13.22 14.58
CA PRO A 100 12.18 13.37 14.60
C PRO A 100 12.97 12.07 14.89
N GLU A 101 12.31 11.04 15.41
CA GLU A 101 12.86 9.71 15.64
C GLU A 101 13.15 8.94 14.34
N PHE A 102 12.55 9.35 13.22
CA PHE A 102 12.83 8.77 11.91
C PHE A 102 13.71 9.70 11.10
N ALA A 103 14.82 9.14 10.59
CA ALA A 103 15.70 9.85 9.68
C ALA A 103 14.98 10.19 8.37
N ASP A 104 15.45 11.25 7.70
CA ASP A 104 15.04 11.56 6.33
C ASP A 104 15.28 10.36 5.42
N LYS A 105 14.38 10.14 4.45
CA LYS A 105 14.56 9.10 3.41
C LYS A 105 14.79 7.70 4.00
N SER A 106 14.05 7.33 5.05
CA SER A 106 14.17 6.06 5.76
C SER A 106 13.18 4.98 5.31
N PHE A 107 12.07 5.34 4.67
CA PHE A 107 11.02 4.40 4.23
C PHE A 107 10.84 4.37 2.71
N ASP A 108 10.56 3.18 2.18
CA ASP A 108 10.20 2.96 0.78
C ASP A 108 8.72 3.32 0.53
N GLY A 109 7.88 3.13 1.55
CA GLY A 109 6.45 3.44 1.49
C GLY A 109 5.91 4.03 2.79
N VAL A 110 4.94 4.92 2.65
CA VAL A 110 4.13 5.45 3.75
C VAL A 110 2.67 5.14 3.45
N LEU A 111 1.96 4.61 4.43
CA LEU A 111 0.53 4.30 4.36
C LEU A 111 -0.22 5.19 5.34
N ASP A 112 -1.26 5.87 4.86
CA ASP A 112 -2.26 6.53 5.67
C ASP A 112 -3.63 5.92 5.37
N LYS A 113 -4.41 5.66 6.42
CA LYS A 113 -5.81 5.27 6.29
C LYS A 113 -6.67 6.04 7.28
N GLY A 114 -7.04 7.25 6.88
CA GLY A 114 -7.96 8.12 7.64
C GLY A 114 -7.33 8.96 8.72
N THR A 115 -6.00 8.93 8.90
CA THR A 115 -5.32 9.82 9.84
C THR A 115 -5.36 11.27 9.35
N LEU A 116 -5.16 11.50 8.06
CA LEU A 116 -5.34 12.84 7.48
C LEU A 116 -6.78 13.36 7.69
N ASP A 117 -7.78 12.49 7.62
CA ASP A 117 -9.18 12.86 7.83
C ASP A 117 -9.45 13.27 9.28
N ALA A 118 -8.89 12.53 10.24
CA ALA A 118 -8.95 12.88 11.65
C ALA A 118 -8.30 14.24 11.92
N ILE A 119 -7.12 14.50 11.36
CA ILE A 119 -6.42 15.79 11.46
C ILE A 119 -7.26 16.93 10.89
N LEU A 120 -7.94 16.68 9.77
CA LEU A 120 -8.77 17.70 9.11
C LEU A 120 -10.03 18.08 9.90
N CYS A 121 -10.42 17.29 10.90
CA CYS A 121 -11.53 17.61 11.79
C CYS A 121 -11.13 18.54 12.96
N GLY A 122 -9.84 18.77 13.19
CA GLY A 122 -9.33 19.56 14.31
C GLY A 122 -9.17 21.06 14.03
N GLU A 123 -8.91 21.83 15.08
CA GLU A 123 -8.51 23.23 14.95
C GLU A 123 -7.12 23.34 14.30
N GLY A 124 -6.91 24.37 13.47
CA GLY A 124 -5.67 24.52 12.71
C GLY A 124 -5.44 23.41 11.67
N SER A 125 -6.48 22.66 11.32
CA SER A 125 -6.46 21.49 10.43
C SER A 125 -5.61 21.65 9.19
N ALA A 126 -5.69 22.79 8.49
CA ALA A 126 -4.93 23.01 7.27
C ALA A 126 -3.40 23.04 7.49
N VAL A 127 -2.96 23.58 8.63
CA VAL A 127 -1.53 23.62 9.01
C VAL A 127 -1.07 22.24 9.43
N HIS A 128 -1.87 21.53 10.23
CA HIS A 128 -1.56 20.18 10.69
C HIS A 128 -1.55 19.16 9.55
N ALA A 129 -2.49 19.26 8.60
CA ALA A 129 -2.52 18.45 7.38
C ALA A 129 -1.26 18.68 6.53
N ALA A 130 -0.87 19.95 6.35
CA ALA A 130 0.37 20.28 5.63
C ALA A 130 1.60 19.70 6.36
N ALA A 131 1.66 19.80 7.68
CA ALA A 131 2.74 19.23 8.48
C ALA A 131 2.85 17.71 8.30
N MET A 132 1.74 16.97 8.41
CA MET A 132 1.71 15.51 8.19
C MET A 132 2.18 15.14 6.78
N VAL A 133 1.69 15.83 5.74
CA VAL A 133 2.05 15.55 4.35
C VAL A 133 3.53 15.85 4.09
N MET A 134 4.06 16.95 4.63
CA MET A 134 5.49 17.28 4.56
C MET A 134 6.34 16.24 5.29
N GLU A 135 5.89 15.78 6.44
CA GLU A 135 6.62 14.80 7.24
C GLU A 135 6.65 13.42 6.57
N ALA A 136 5.53 12.99 5.98
CA ALA A 136 5.48 11.81 5.12
C ALA A 136 6.45 11.94 3.93
N PHE A 137 6.48 13.11 3.29
CA PHE A 137 7.43 13.37 2.21
C PHE A 137 8.89 13.33 2.68
N ARG A 138 9.22 13.87 3.87
CA ARG A 138 10.58 13.89 4.44
C ARG A 138 11.12 12.47 4.65
N VAL A 139 10.32 11.61 5.28
CA VAL A 139 10.74 10.24 5.63
C VAL A 139 10.77 9.30 4.42
N LEU A 140 10.08 9.63 3.32
CA LEU A 140 10.13 8.85 2.09
C LEU A 140 11.49 8.95 1.39
N LYS A 141 12.02 7.80 0.98
CA LYS A 141 13.15 7.69 0.05
C LYS A 141 12.79 8.29 -1.32
N PRO A 142 13.78 8.67 -2.15
CA PRO A 142 13.55 8.93 -3.56
C PRO A 142 12.82 7.75 -4.21
N CYS A 143 11.87 8.02 -5.12
CA CYS A 143 10.98 7.01 -5.73
C CYS A 143 10.00 6.31 -4.78
N GLY A 144 10.03 6.63 -3.47
CA GLY A 144 9.11 6.10 -2.48
C GLY A 144 7.68 6.63 -2.65
N VAL A 145 6.72 5.95 -2.04
CA VAL A 145 5.29 6.22 -2.28
C VAL A 145 4.55 6.48 -0.97
N LEU A 146 3.76 7.56 -0.93
CA LEU A 146 2.65 7.68 0.01
C LEU A 146 1.38 7.11 -0.63
N MET A 147 0.74 6.16 0.05
CA MET A 147 -0.61 5.69 -0.25
C MET A 147 -1.57 6.23 0.81
N LEU A 148 -2.49 7.11 0.42
CA LEU A 148 -3.47 7.74 1.30
C LEU A 148 -4.87 7.20 1.00
N VAL A 149 -5.51 6.55 1.97
CA VAL A 149 -6.86 5.99 1.86
C VAL A 149 -7.83 6.85 2.68
N THR A 150 -8.84 7.41 2.02
CA THR A 150 -9.67 8.47 2.61
C THR A 150 -11.09 8.48 2.03
N TYR A 151 -12.03 9.09 2.74
CA TYR A 151 -13.33 9.48 2.18
C TYR A 151 -13.27 10.79 1.38
N GLY A 152 -12.21 11.58 1.53
CA GLY A 152 -12.05 12.87 0.87
C GLY A 152 -11.85 12.74 -0.63
N ASP A 153 -12.75 13.36 -1.38
CA ASP A 153 -12.70 13.43 -2.84
C ASP A 153 -11.54 14.31 -3.35
N PRO A 154 -11.20 14.24 -4.65
CA PRO A 154 -10.06 14.97 -5.22
C PRO A 154 -10.04 16.47 -4.93
N LEU A 155 -11.16 17.17 -5.08
CA LEU A 155 -11.25 18.61 -4.80
C LEU A 155 -10.94 18.93 -3.32
N SER A 156 -11.25 18.01 -2.41
CA SER A 156 -10.98 18.18 -0.98
C SER A 156 -9.56 17.79 -0.54
N ARG A 157 -8.87 16.87 -1.24
CA ARG A 157 -7.56 16.33 -0.82
C ARG A 157 -6.38 16.87 -1.63
N LEU A 158 -6.54 17.08 -2.93
CA LEU A 158 -5.48 17.60 -3.79
C LEU A 158 -4.91 18.96 -3.35
N PRO A 159 -5.68 19.90 -2.74
CA PRO A 159 -5.11 21.14 -2.21
C PRO A 159 -4.03 20.92 -1.13
N TYR A 160 -3.99 19.77 -0.47
CA TYR A 160 -2.94 19.43 0.49
C TYR A 160 -1.79 18.66 -0.16
N LEU A 161 -2.11 17.71 -1.04
CA LEU A 161 -1.12 16.85 -1.69
C LEU A 161 -0.28 17.58 -2.75
N ASN A 162 -0.89 18.49 -3.53
CA ASN A 162 -0.21 19.22 -4.59
C ASN A 162 0.68 20.36 -4.10
N LYS A 163 0.69 20.66 -2.79
CA LYS A 163 1.62 21.65 -2.22
C LYS A 163 3.07 21.17 -2.23
N ILE A 164 3.29 19.87 -2.38
CA ILE A 164 4.62 19.28 -2.51
C ILE A 164 4.95 19.16 -4.01
N PRO A 165 5.92 19.95 -4.53
CA PRO A 165 6.16 20.04 -5.98
C PRO A 165 6.85 18.80 -6.57
N ASP A 166 7.40 17.93 -5.73
CA ASP A 166 8.35 16.89 -6.13
C ASP A 166 7.80 15.46 -5.97
N TRP A 167 6.49 15.29 -6.07
CA TRP A 167 5.87 13.98 -6.21
C TRP A 167 4.70 13.99 -7.20
N ASP A 168 4.51 12.88 -7.91
CA ASP A 168 3.43 12.71 -8.87
C ASP A 168 2.24 12.03 -8.19
N VAL A 169 1.04 12.60 -8.35
CA VAL A 169 -0.18 12.12 -7.68
C VAL A 169 -1.11 11.44 -8.69
N SER A 170 -1.59 10.25 -8.33
CA SER A 170 -2.67 9.57 -9.04
C SER A 170 -3.77 9.12 -8.08
N VAL A 171 -5.00 9.05 -8.58
CA VAL A 171 -6.20 8.81 -7.77
C VAL A 171 -6.91 7.56 -8.27
N LEU A 172 -7.30 6.70 -7.33
CA LEU A 172 -8.23 5.60 -7.54
C LEU A 172 -9.51 5.86 -6.76
N ALA A 173 -10.64 5.41 -7.30
CA ALA A 173 -11.93 5.42 -6.62
C ALA A 173 -12.41 3.98 -6.41
N LEU A 174 -12.82 3.68 -5.19
CA LEU A 174 -13.23 2.35 -4.71
C LEU A 174 -14.67 2.43 -4.22
N THR A 175 -15.51 1.47 -4.62
CA THR A 175 -16.83 1.32 -3.99
C THR A 175 -16.67 0.87 -2.53
N LYS A 176 -17.66 1.16 -1.69
CA LYS A 176 -17.74 0.55 -0.36
C LYS A 176 -17.82 -0.97 -0.49
N GLN A 177 -17.24 -1.68 0.47
CA GLN A 177 -17.51 -3.12 0.61
C GLN A 177 -18.93 -3.24 1.14
N GLU A 178 -19.89 -3.55 0.27
CA GLU A 178 -21.20 -3.97 0.73
C GLU A 178 -21.12 -5.44 1.10
N VAL A 179 -21.54 -5.80 2.32
CA VAL A 179 -21.70 -7.19 2.72
C VAL A 179 -22.88 -7.74 1.92
N VAL A 180 -22.63 -8.55 0.89
CA VAL A 180 -23.71 -9.28 0.22
C VAL A 180 -24.08 -10.43 1.15
N GLU A 181 -25.21 -10.43 1.84
CA GLU A 181 -25.62 -11.58 2.67
C GLU A 181 -25.80 -12.83 1.76
N ALA A 182 -24.78 -13.69 1.70
CA ALA A 182 -24.87 -14.99 1.06
C ALA A 182 -25.16 -16.02 2.14
N LEU A 183 -26.35 -16.63 2.04
CA LEU A 183 -26.72 -17.83 2.76
C LEU A 183 -25.67 -18.90 2.40
N ASP A 184 -24.86 -19.29 3.39
CA ASP A 184 -23.97 -20.45 3.40
C ASP A 184 -22.57 -20.33 2.75
N ALA A 185 -22.06 -19.11 2.48
CA ALA A 185 -20.62 -18.87 2.30
C ALA A 185 -20.24 -17.42 2.66
N GLU A 186 -19.09 -17.21 3.30
CA GLU A 186 -18.57 -15.84 3.58
C GLU A 186 -18.34 -15.10 2.25
N PRO A 187 -19.15 -14.09 1.92
CA PRO A 187 -19.09 -13.40 0.64
C PRO A 187 -17.96 -12.37 0.68
N VAL A 188 -16.85 -12.69 0.02
CA VAL A 188 -15.74 -11.74 -0.15
C VAL A 188 -16.11 -10.73 -1.24
N VAL A 189 -16.80 -9.65 -0.86
CA VAL A 189 -17.09 -8.55 -1.78
C VAL A 189 -15.86 -7.68 -1.93
N ARG A 190 -15.26 -7.75 -3.13
CA ARG A 190 -14.16 -6.86 -3.53
C ARG A 190 -14.74 -5.55 -4.06
N PRO A 191 -14.17 -4.39 -3.68
CA PRO A 191 -14.63 -3.13 -4.22
C PRO A 191 -14.32 -3.05 -5.72
N LEU A 192 -15.21 -2.39 -6.47
CA LEU A 192 -14.88 -1.97 -7.83
C LEU A 192 -13.81 -0.87 -7.74
N ILE A 193 -12.69 -1.07 -8.43
CA ILE A 193 -11.58 -0.11 -8.47
C ILE A 193 -11.59 0.60 -9.83
N LYS A 194 -11.66 1.93 -9.83
CA LYS A 194 -11.47 2.77 -11.02
C LYS A 194 -10.17 3.56 -10.90
N GLY A 195 -9.44 3.68 -12.01
CA GLY A 195 -8.15 4.37 -12.06
C GLY A 195 -6.96 3.40 -12.23
N PRO A 196 -5.71 3.87 -12.01
CA PRO A 196 -5.35 5.18 -11.51
C PRO A 196 -5.52 6.29 -12.56
N TYR A 197 -6.04 7.45 -12.13
CA TYR A 197 -6.13 8.67 -12.94
C TYR A 197 -5.07 9.68 -12.46
N PRO A 198 -4.24 10.26 -13.34
CA PRO A 198 -3.33 11.33 -12.96
C PRO A 198 -4.10 12.53 -12.38
N ALA A 199 -3.64 13.08 -11.27
CA ALA A 199 -4.26 14.26 -10.64
C ALA A 199 -4.23 15.52 -11.51
N THR A 200 -3.40 15.52 -12.57
CA THR A 200 -3.35 16.57 -13.59
C THR A 200 -4.53 16.54 -14.56
N ASN A 201 -5.30 15.45 -14.61
CA ASN A 201 -6.52 15.37 -15.40
C ASN A 201 -7.70 15.95 -14.61
N LEU A 202 -7.91 17.27 -14.75
CA LEU A 202 -8.91 18.01 -13.99
C LEU A 202 -10.34 17.52 -14.26
N ASP A 203 -10.68 17.20 -15.51
CA ASP A 203 -12.01 16.66 -15.86
C ASP A 203 -12.29 15.34 -15.12
N CYS A 204 -11.27 14.47 -14.99
CA CYS A 204 -11.39 13.27 -14.17
C CYS A 204 -11.55 13.60 -12.69
N MET A 205 -10.80 14.56 -12.15
CA MET A 205 -10.90 14.94 -10.74
C MET A 205 -12.29 15.50 -10.41
N ASP A 206 -12.84 16.36 -11.27
CA ASP A 206 -14.20 16.90 -11.14
C ASP A 206 -15.26 15.79 -11.21
N ALA A 207 -15.13 14.87 -12.17
CA ALA A 207 -16.04 13.74 -12.29
C ALA A 207 -15.98 12.80 -11.08
N LEU A 208 -14.79 12.56 -10.54
CA LEU A 208 -14.59 11.74 -9.33
C LEU A 208 -15.18 12.42 -8.09
N SER A 209 -15.03 13.74 -7.96
CA SER A 209 -15.63 14.51 -6.86
C SER A 209 -17.16 14.59 -6.91
N GLY A 210 -17.77 14.30 -8.07
CA GLY A 210 -19.22 14.13 -8.20
C GLY A 210 -19.73 12.74 -7.77
N LEU A 211 -18.86 11.79 -7.42
CA LEU A 211 -19.28 10.45 -7.00
C LEU A 211 -19.59 10.40 -5.50
N GLU A 212 -20.75 9.87 -5.15
CA GLU A 212 -21.13 9.61 -3.77
C GLU A 212 -20.77 8.19 -3.33
N GLY A 213 -20.54 8.02 -2.03
CA GLY A 213 -20.36 6.68 -1.43
C GLY A 213 -19.06 5.97 -1.82
N MET A 214 -18.07 6.69 -2.32
CA MET A 214 -16.76 6.14 -2.71
C MET A 214 -15.73 6.32 -1.59
N HIS A 215 -14.76 5.41 -1.54
CA HIS A 215 -13.48 5.63 -0.90
C HIS A 215 -12.45 5.99 -1.98
N PHE A 216 -11.53 6.89 -1.67
CA PHE A 216 -10.48 7.29 -2.59
C PHE A 216 -9.12 6.81 -2.09
N VAL A 217 -8.26 6.44 -3.03
CA VAL A 217 -6.86 6.13 -2.77
C VAL A 217 -6.01 7.07 -3.59
N TYR A 218 -5.14 7.83 -2.93
CA TYR A 218 -4.14 8.68 -3.57
C TYR A 218 -2.80 7.99 -3.50
N ILE A 219 -2.15 7.84 -4.65
CA ILE A 219 -0.80 7.31 -4.78
C ILE A 219 0.09 8.49 -5.15
N CYS A 220 0.85 8.98 -4.18
CA CYS A 220 1.79 10.09 -4.32
C CYS A 220 3.21 9.53 -4.38
N ARG A 221 3.81 9.50 -5.58
CA ARG A 221 5.14 8.95 -5.80
C ARG A 221 6.19 10.06 -5.81
N LYS A 222 7.07 10.05 -4.80
CA LYS A 222 8.19 10.99 -4.68
C LYS A 222 9.11 10.81 -5.88
N ARG A 223 9.47 11.90 -6.55
CA ARG A 223 10.39 11.83 -7.68
C ARG A 223 11.76 11.38 -7.19
N GLY A 224 12.44 10.61 -8.03
CA GLY A 224 13.83 10.28 -7.78
C GLY A 224 14.67 11.55 -7.86
N SER A 225 15.61 11.76 -6.94
CA SER A 225 16.73 12.63 -7.26
C SER A 225 17.39 12.07 -8.50
N ALA A 226 17.63 12.90 -9.53
CA ALA A 226 18.44 12.54 -10.67
C ALA A 226 19.89 12.31 -10.21
N GLU A 227 20.15 11.17 -9.58
CA GLU A 227 21.48 10.67 -9.28
C GLU A 227 22.01 9.97 -10.55
N PRO A 228 23.30 10.09 -10.91
CA PRO A 228 23.86 9.68 -12.21
C PRO A 228 23.89 8.16 -12.44
N HIS A 229 23.22 7.36 -11.62
CA HIS A 229 23.32 5.91 -11.66
C HIS A 229 22.71 5.28 -12.91
N ALA A 230 21.77 6.00 -13.57
CA ALA A 230 21.24 5.60 -14.87
C ALA A 230 22.30 5.67 -15.99
N ALA A 231 23.28 6.57 -15.90
CA ALA A 231 24.39 6.64 -16.86
C ALA A 231 25.40 5.49 -16.64
N ALA A 232 25.61 5.05 -15.39
CA ALA A 232 26.46 3.90 -15.08
C ALA A 232 25.83 2.57 -15.55
N ALA A 233 24.51 2.40 -15.39
CA ALA A 233 23.80 1.23 -15.87
C ALA A 233 23.73 1.18 -17.41
N ALA A 234 23.51 2.32 -18.07
CA ALA A 234 23.56 2.42 -19.54
C ALA A 234 24.97 2.18 -20.09
N GLY A 235 26.01 2.70 -19.42
CA GLY A 235 27.40 2.46 -19.78
C GLY A 235 27.84 1.01 -19.60
N ALA A 236 27.39 0.34 -18.53
CA ALA A 236 27.66 -1.07 -18.30
C ALA A 236 26.93 -1.98 -19.30
N ALA A 237 25.69 -1.65 -19.67
CA ALA A 237 24.92 -2.38 -20.68
C ALA A 237 25.53 -2.21 -22.09
N ALA A 238 25.98 -1.00 -22.45
CA ALA A 238 26.66 -0.74 -23.71
C ALA A 238 28.00 -1.49 -23.79
N ALA A 239 28.79 -1.49 -22.71
CA ALA A 239 30.06 -2.22 -22.65
C ALA A 239 29.88 -3.76 -22.67
N ALA A 240 28.75 -4.27 -22.17
CA ALA A 240 28.40 -5.69 -22.26
C ALA A 240 28.02 -6.08 -23.69
N GLN A 241 27.22 -5.26 -24.39
CA GLN A 241 26.83 -5.49 -25.78
C GLN A 241 28.03 -5.42 -26.75
N GLU A 242 29.00 -4.51 -26.52
CA GLU A 242 30.22 -4.45 -27.33
C GLU A 242 31.13 -5.68 -27.11
N ARG A 243 31.22 -6.21 -25.88
CA ARG A 243 31.99 -7.44 -25.59
C ARG A 243 31.34 -8.68 -26.20
N GLU A 244 30.01 -8.75 -26.20
CA GLU A 244 29.25 -9.84 -26.82
C GLU A 244 29.34 -9.80 -28.35
N ALA A 245 29.26 -8.60 -28.95
CA ALA A 245 29.46 -8.41 -30.39
C ALA A 245 30.90 -8.74 -30.83
N ALA A 246 31.92 -8.38 -30.03
CA ALA A 246 33.30 -8.73 -30.28
C ALA A 246 33.55 -10.25 -30.19
N GLY A 247 32.98 -10.92 -29.17
CA GLY A 247 33.08 -12.37 -29.03
C GLY A 247 32.37 -13.15 -30.15
N ALA A 248 31.22 -12.65 -30.62
CA ALA A 248 30.50 -13.23 -31.76
C ALA A 248 31.25 -13.04 -33.09
N ALA A 249 31.93 -11.90 -33.27
CA ALA A 249 32.76 -11.66 -34.46
C ALA A 249 34.00 -12.57 -34.52
N GLU A 250 34.59 -12.89 -33.36
CA GLU A 250 35.75 -13.76 -33.23
C GLU A 250 35.39 -15.24 -33.45
N SER A 251 34.26 -15.71 -32.93
CA SER A 251 33.77 -17.08 -33.18
C SER A 251 33.35 -17.29 -34.65
N ARG A 252 32.84 -16.24 -35.31
CA ARG A 252 32.48 -16.26 -36.73
C ARG A 252 33.70 -16.28 -37.66
N ARG A 253 34.83 -15.72 -37.23
CA ARG A 253 36.12 -15.84 -37.93
C ARG A 253 36.72 -17.24 -37.78
N GLN A 254 36.67 -17.81 -36.58
CA GLN A 254 37.21 -19.16 -36.31
C GLN A 254 36.39 -20.28 -36.99
N SER A 255 35.08 -20.11 -37.13
CA SER A 255 34.22 -21.08 -37.85
C SER A 255 34.31 -21.00 -39.38
N HIS A 256 34.86 -19.91 -39.93
CA HIS A 256 35.07 -19.77 -41.38
C HIS A 256 36.35 -20.46 -41.87
N ASP A 257 37.34 -20.66 -40.98
CA ASP A 257 38.59 -21.38 -41.27
C ASP A 257 38.47 -22.91 -41.16
N ALA A 258 37.40 -23.43 -40.56
CA ALA A 258 37.24 -24.88 -40.32
C ALA A 258 36.49 -25.65 -41.43
N ARG A 259 36.03 -25.00 -42.51
CA ARG A 259 35.24 -25.64 -43.59
C ARG A 259 36.06 -26.00 -44.82
N GLY A 260 37.10 -26.82 -44.62
CA GLY A 260 37.93 -27.33 -45.71
C GLY A 260 38.54 -28.69 -45.42
N SER A 261 37.73 -29.76 -45.38
CA SER A 261 38.11 -31.13 -45.78
C SER A 261 36.91 -32.09 -45.76
N PRO A 262 36.80 -33.02 -46.73
CA PRO A 262 35.67 -33.95 -46.82
C PRO A 262 35.89 -35.20 -45.95
N ALA A 263 34.81 -35.75 -45.40
CA ALA A 263 34.77 -37.05 -44.72
C ALA A 263 34.31 -38.16 -45.68
N PRO A 264 34.76 -39.42 -45.51
CA PRO A 264 34.10 -40.59 -46.09
C PRO A 264 33.16 -41.30 -45.10
N SER A 265 32.35 -42.18 -45.67
CA SER A 265 31.18 -42.93 -45.18
C SER A 265 31.47 -43.99 -44.10
N ASP A 266 30.50 -44.29 -43.23
CA ASP A 266 29.67 -45.52 -43.27
C ASP A 266 28.88 -45.80 -41.95
N ALA A 267 27.60 -46.12 -42.16
CA ALA A 267 26.73 -47.13 -41.50
C ALA A 267 26.36 -47.12 -39.97
N PRO A 268 25.20 -47.76 -39.61
CA PRO A 268 24.35 -47.39 -38.45
C PRO A 268 24.06 -48.52 -37.44
N VAL A 269 23.58 -48.20 -36.22
CA VAL A 269 22.81 -49.09 -35.28
C VAL A 269 22.03 -48.18 -34.30
N GLU A 270 20.68 -48.12 -34.27
CA GLU A 270 19.71 -48.85 -33.41
C GLU A 270 20.04 -48.82 -31.90
N ASP A 271 19.14 -48.85 -30.91
CA ASP A 271 17.69 -48.80 -30.63
C ASP A 271 17.64 -48.67 -29.08
N GLY A 272 16.56 -48.18 -28.47
CA GLY A 272 16.56 -48.05 -27.00
C GLY A 272 15.35 -47.43 -26.33
N ARG A 273 14.18 -47.98 -26.63
CA ARG A 273 12.87 -47.68 -26.04
C ARG A 273 12.76 -48.10 -24.55
N ARG A 274 11.91 -47.39 -23.77
CA ARG A 274 10.89 -47.84 -22.76
C ARG A 274 10.96 -47.19 -21.36
N THR A 275 9.93 -46.42 -20.98
CA THR A 275 8.74 -46.68 -20.09
C THR A 275 9.01 -46.47 -18.58
N ARG A 276 8.37 -45.54 -17.84
CA ARG A 276 6.97 -45.41 -17.31
C ARG A 276 6.65 -46.23 -16.03
N GLY A 277 6.08 -45.54 -15.03
CA GLY A 277 5.36 -46.03 -13.81
C GLY A 277 5.61 -45.04 -12.66
N MET A 278 4.68 -44.19 -12.16
CA MET A 278 3.35 -44.33 -11.50
C MET A 278 3.38 -45.04 -10.14
N ASP A 279 3.03 -44.29 -9.09
CA ASP A 279 2.44 -44.67 -7.77
C ASP A 279 1.71 -43.37 -7.29
N GLU A 280 0.37 -43.28 -7.20
CA GLU A 280 -0.62 -43.82 -6.24
C GLU A 280 -0.73 -43.04 -4.90
N GLU A 281 -1.98 -42.67 -4.62
CA GLU A 281 -2.53 -41.83 -3.55
C GLU A 281 -2.98 -42.69 -2.36
N GLU A 282 -3.08 -42.10 -1.16
CA GLU A 282 -3.91 -42.66 -0.08
C GLU A 282 -4.55 -41.55 0.77
N GLU A 283 -5.88 -41.63 0.90
CA GLU A 283 -6.78 -40.81 1.73
C GLU A 283 -6.82 -41.30 3.19
N VAL A 284 -7.14 -40.42 4.15
CA VAL A 284 -7.69 -40.81 5.46
C VAL A 284 -8.78 -39.83 5.92
N GLU A 285 -9.90 -40.42 6.37
CA GLU A 285 -11.19 -39.89 6.82
C GLU A 285 -11.24 -39.21 8.22
N GLU A 286 -12.41 -38.58 8.45
CA GLU A 286 -12.90 -37.71 9.53
C GLU A 286 -13.09 -38.28 10.95
N ALA A 287 -13.22 -37.35 11.92
CA ALA A 287 -14.31 -37.22 12.92
C ALA A 287 -14.08 -35.87 13.66
N GLY A 288 -15.03 -34.99 14.02
CA GLY A 288 -16.46 -35.08 14.31
C GLY A 288 -16.71 -34.67 15.77
N GLY A 289 -17.22 -33.46 16.06
CA GLY A 289 -17.62 -33.06 17.43
C GLY A 289 -17.95 -31.58 17.60
N GLY A 290 -19.25 -31.24 17.71
CA GLY A 290 -19.76 -29.89 17.87
C GLY A 290 -19.98 -29.42 19.31
N GLY A 291 -20.05 -28.09 19.48
CA GLY A 291 -20.52 -27.40 20.67
C GLY A 291 -20.99 -26.00 20.29
N LYS A 292 -22.28 -25.71 20.51
CA LYS A 292 -22.90 -24.38 20.30
C LYS A 292 -22.76 -23.57 21.58
N ASP A 293 -22.26 -22.35 21.48
CA ASP A 293 -22.38 -21.34 22.53
C ASP A 293 -23.02 -20.08 21.92
N GLU A 294 -24.23 -19.76 22.38
CA GLU A 294 -24.97 -18.55 22.01
C GLU A 294 -24.54 -17.39 22.92
N GLY A 295 -23.59 -16.59 22.44
CA GLY A 295 -23.23 -15.31 23.05
C GLY A 295 -23.97 -14.16 22.38
N ALA A 296 -24.97 -13.59 23.06
CA ALA A 296 -25.65 -12.38 22.62
C ALA A 296 -24.66 -11.19 22.54
N SER A 297 -24.26 -10.84 21.31
CA SER A 297 -23.45 -9.65 21.06
C SER A 297 -24.37 -8.44 20.88
N SER A 298 -24.35 -7.53 21.86
CA SER A 298 -24.96 -6.20 21.74
C SER A 298 -24.22 -5.43 20.63
N LYS A 299 -24.80 -5.36 19.43
CA LYS A 299 -24.24 -4.59 18.32
C LYS A 299 -24.48 -3.10 18.57
N THR A 300 -23.50 -2.44 19.16
CA THR A 300 -23.36 -0.98 19.09
C THR A 300 -23.19 -0.62 17.60
N PRO A 301 -23.94 0.34 17.05
CA PRO A 301 -23.77 0.74 15.65
C PRO A 301 -22.34 1.29 15.42
N PRO A 302 -21.76 1.08 14.23
CA PRO A 302 -20.43 1.60 13.92
C PRO A 302 -20.44 3.13 13.98
N PRO A 303 -19.34 3.75 14.43
CA PRO A 303 -19.23 5.21 14.46
C PRO A 303 -19.29 5.80 13.04
N GLU A 304 -19.86 6.99 12.90
CA GLU A 304 -19.84 7.73 11.62
C GLU A 304 -18.40 8.11 11.23
N ALA A 305 -18.05 7.89 9.96
CA ALA A 305 -16.75 8.28 9.43
C ALA A 305 -16.48 9.78 9.59
N PRO A 306 -15.23 10.20 9.85
CA PRO A 306 -14.87 11.61 9.87
C PRO A 306 -15.11 12.22 8.49
N ALA A 307 -16.20 12.97 8.33
CA ALA A 307 -16.49 13.74 7.12
C ALA A 307 -15.82 15.12 7.23
N ALA A 308 -14.67 15.32 6.57
CA ALA A 308 -14.06 16.64 6.51
C ALA A 308 -14.94 17.59 5.69
N ALA A 309 -15.39 18.70 6.30
CA ALA A 309 -16.08 19.76 5.57
C ALA A 309 -15.13 20.39 4.55
N ALA A 310 -15.56 20.50 3.28
CA ALA A 310 -14.80 21.21 2.26
C ALA A 310 -14.57 22.67 2.70
N ALA A 311 -13.32 23.04 2.95
CA ALA A 311 -12.97 24.41 3.27
C ALA A 311 -13.08 25.27 2.00
N THR A 312 -14.24 25.89 1.77
CA THR A 312 -14.37 26.94 0.75
C THR A 312 -13.47 28.13 1.12
N PRO A 313 -12.57 28.57 0.23
CA PRO A 313 -11.81 29.79 0.46
C PRO A 313 -12.78 30.97 0.40
N ARG A 314 -12.97 31.68 1.52
CA ARG A 314 -13.64 32.98 1.52
C ARG A 314 -12.73 33.95 0.76
N GLY A 315 -13.17 34.34 -0.43
CA GLY A 315 -12.59 35.45 -1.17
C GLY A 315 -12.72 36.72 -0.33
N ASP A 316 -11.58 37.30 0.03
CA ASP A 316 -11.52 38.62 0.64
C ASP A 316 -11.77 39.65 -0.46
N ALA A 317 -13.04 40.02 -0.62
CA ALA A 317 -13.43 41.16 -1.43
C ALA A 317 -13.16 42.41 -0.60
N GLY A 318 -11.96 42.97 -0.77
CA GLY A 318 -11.66 44.31 -0.32
C GLY A 318 -12.69 45.29 -0.89
N GLN A 319 -13.33 46.04 -0.01
CA GLN A 319 -14.09 47.24 -0.35
C GLN A 319 -13.54 48.43 0.43
N ALA A 320 -13.09 49.40 -0.37
CA ALA A 320 -13.06 50.86 -0.20
C ALA A 320 -12.39 51.46 1.05
#